data_AF-B0XXR8-F1
#
_entry.id   AF-B0XXR8-F1
#
_cell.length_a   1.000
_cell.length_b   1.000
_cell.length_c   1.000
_cell.angle_alpha   90.00
_cell.angle_beta   90.00
_cell.angle_gamma   90.00
#
_symmetry.space_group_name_H-M   'P 1'
#
loop_
_entity.id
_entity.type
_entity.pdbx_description
1 polymer ?
#
loop_
_entity_poly.entity_id
_entity_poly.type
_entity_poly.pdbx_seq_one_letter_code
_entity_poly.pdbx_strand_id
1 'polypeptide(L)'
;MEKLYAEERQRLSKQNKSTNGSAGSMPPQININVLPAQSSQPSISSSWGTEANPSTVQSEIVDIPGLLDQAVEEYTDWHLSRVSAEGFKANIKKARDISLDNCLDLKQIRGENPDFFVKQGVKIVAARRFVSDISLWLKHCEQNKQSGNH
;
A
#
# COMPACT_ATOMS: atom_id res chain seq x y z
N MET A 1 32.66 -8.34 -17.37
CA MET A 1 31.53 -8.00 -16.48
C MET A 1 30.94 -9.28 -15.94
N GLU A 2 31.64 -9.91 -14.99
CA GLU A 2 31.26 -11.21 -14.40
C GLU A 2 31.78 -11.24 -12.95
N LYS A 3 31.14 -10.44 -12.09
CA LYS A 3 31.42 -10.40 -10.64
C LYS A 3 30.12 -10.32 -9.82
N LEU A 4 29.09 -11.01 -10.27
CA LEU A 4 27.98 -11.49 -9.41
C LEU A 4 28.17 -13.01 -9.32
N TYR A 5 28.13 -13.59 -8.11
CA TYR A 5 27.92 -15.03 -7.77
C TYR A 5 28.82 -15.63 -6.67
N ALA A 6 29.83 -14.94 -6.14
CA ALA A 6 30.71 -15.55 -5.12
C ALA A 6 30.33 -15.27 -3.65
N GLU A 7 29.45 -14.32 -3.36
CA GLU A 7 29.31 -13.80 -1.99
C GLU A 7 28.09 -14.32 -1.19
N GLU A 8 27.23 -15.16 -1.79
CA GLU A 8 25.98 -15.60 -1.13
C GLU A 8 26.07 -16.99 -0.46
N ARG A 9 27.18 -17.72 -0.59
CA ARG A 9 27.30 -19.11 -0.06
C ARG A 9 27.99 -19.26 1.30
N GLN A 10 28.44 -18.18 1.95
CA GLN A 10 29.30 -18.30 3.14
C GLN A 10 28.62 -18.03 4.50
N ARG A 11 27.32 -17.70 4.56
CA ARG A 11 26.63 -17.55 5.87
C ARG A 11 25.99 -18.82 6.42
N LEU A 12 25.93 -19.91 5.64
CA LEU A 12 25.21 -21.13 6.04
C LEU A 12 26.11 -22.35 6.36
N SER A 13 27.45 -22.23 6.34
CA SER A 13 28.32 -23.43 6.37
C SER A 13 29.61 -23.39 7.23
N LYS A 14 29.79 -22.44 8.15
CA LYS A 14 30.90 -22.49 9.12
C LYS A 14 30.35 -22.60 10.53
N GLN A 15 30.00 -23.80 10.96
CA GLN A 15 30.92 -24.73 11.63
C GLN A 15 31.40 -24.08 12.93
N ASN A 16 30.67 -24.34 14.01
CA ASN A 16 31.08 -25.37 14.97
C ASN A 16 32.57 -25.26 15.27
N LYS A 17 32.90 -24.31 16.15
CA LYS A 17 34.17 -24.31 16.85
C LYS A 17 34.16 -25.47 17.85
N SER A 18 34.86 -26.53 17.46
CA SER A 18 35.30 -27.60 18.34
C SER A 18 36.07 -27.02 19.52
N THR A 19 35.72 -27.44 20.73
CA THR A 19 36.65 -27.50 21.86
C THR A 19 36.55 -28.91 22.42
N ASN A 20 37.64 -29.65 22.29
CA ASN A 20 37.80 -31.01 22.82
C ASN A 20 37.59 -31.05 24.33
N GLY A 21 36.86 -32.06 24.80
CA GLY A 21 36.74 -32.39 26.21
C GLY A 21 35.80 -33.57 26.46
N SER A 22 36.36 -34.78 26.42
CA SER A 22 36.02 -35.97 27.22
C SER A 22 34.55 -36.36 27.44
N ALA A 23 34.21 -37.56 26.96
CA ALA A 23 33.29 -38.55 27.53
C ALA A 23 32.04 -38.04 28.29
N GLY A 24 30.86 -38.19 27.69
CA GLY A 24 29.61 -38.01 28.42
C GLY A 24 28.38 -38.11 27.54
N SER A 25 27.67 -39.21 27.68
CA SER A 25 26.37 -39.47 27.07
C SER A 25 25.27 -38.53 27.60
N MET A 26 24.28 -38.26 26.74
CA MET A 26 22.94 -37.67 26.96
C MET A 26 22.77 -36.13 26.95
N PRO A 27 21.79 -35.61 26.17
CA PRO A 27 21.32 -34.23 26.30
C PRO A 27 20.47 -34.05 27.57
N PRO A 28 20.40 -32.84 28.14
CA PRO A 28 19.63 -32.58 29.36
C PRO A 28 18.12 -32.69 29.08
N GLN A 29 17.42 -33.39 29.98
CA GLN A 29 15.96 -33.45 30.00
C GLN A 29 15.40 -32.12 30.54
N ILE A 30 14.65 -31.39 29.71
CA ILE A 30 13.93 -30.19 30.13
C ILE A 30 12.66 -30.66 30.85
N ASN A 31 12.62 -30.54 32.17
CA ASN A 31 11.44 -30.81 32.97
C ASN A 31 10.62 -29.51 33.08
N ILE A 32 9.53 -29.40 32.33
CA ILE A 32 8.61 -28.27 32.45
C ILE A 32 7.41 -28.73 33.28
N ASN A 33 7.41 -28.36 34.56
CA ASN A 33 6.23 -28.45 35.41
C ASN A 33 5.18 -27.47 34.88
N VAL A 34 4.24 -27.96 34.09
CA VAL A 34 3.02 -27.21 33.72
C VAL A 34 1.94 -27.51 34.74
N LEU A 35 1.67 -26.56 35.64
CA LEU A 35 0.40 -26.58 36.37
C LEU A 35 -0.74 -26.16 35.42
N PRO A 36 -1.89 -26.84 35.42
CA PRO A 36 -3.06 -26.34 34.72
C PRO A 36 -3.57 -25.10 35.48
N ALA A 37 -3.38 -23.91 34.91
CA ALA A 37 -4.21 -22.79 35.31
C ALA A 37 -5.63 -23.08 34.80
N GLN A 38 -6.51 -23.54 35.71
CA GLN A 38 -7.94 -23.57 35.49
C GLN A 38 -8.41 -22.12 35.28
N SER A 39 -8.49 -21.70 34.02
CA SER A 39 -9.20 -20.48 33.67
C SER A 39 -10.66 -20.84 33.48
N SER A 40 -11.47 -20.40 34.44
CA SER A 40 -12.93 -20.52 34.45
C SER A 40 -13.54 -20.13 33.11
N GLN A 41 -14.25 -21.07 32.48
CA GLN A 41 -15.27 -20.71 31.50
C GLN A 41 -16.49 -20.17 32.23
N PRO A 42 -17.15 -19.16 31.65
CA PRO A 42 -18.59 -19.22 31.53
C PRO A 42 -19.00 -19.22 30.06
N SER A 43 -19.65 -20.32 29.68
CA SER A 43 -20.87 -20.39 28.87
C SER A 43 -21.01 -19.42 27.69
N ILE A 44 -20.83 -19.99 26.50
CA ILE A 44 -21.48 -19.58 25.26
C ILE A 44 -22.97 -19.33 25.51
N SER A 45 -23.35 -18.06 25.58
CA SER A 45 -24.71 -17.60 25.32
C SER A 45 -24.64 -16.74 24.06
N SER A 46 -25.29 -17.19 23.00
CA SER A 46 -25.48 -16.42 21.78
C SER A 46 -26.19 -15.12 22.12
N SER A 47 -25.51 -13.99 21.94
CA SER A 47 -26.16 -12.69 21.88
C SER A 47 -25.43 -11.84 20.85
N TRP A 48 -26.24 -11.22 20.01
CA TRP A 48 -25.84 -10.49 18.82
C TRP A 48 -24.86 -9.35 19.08
N GLY A 49 -24.05 -9.09 18.04
CA GLY A 49 -23.66 -7.73 17.66
C GLY A 49 -22.62 -7.07 18.55
N THR A 50 -21.36 -7.23 18.19
CA THR A 50 -20.46 -6.07 18.19
C THR A 50 -19.57 -6.23 16.97
N GLU A 51 -20.07 -5.69 15.86
CA GLU A 51 -19.28 -5.40 14.68
C GLU A 51 -18.04 -4.64 15.16
N ALA A 52 -16.86 -5.24 14.98
CA ALA A 52 -15.66 -4.44 14.86
C ALA A 52 -15.95 -3.51 13.70
N ASN A 53 -16.25 -2.24 13.97
CA ASN A 53 -16.37 -1.21 12.97
C ASN A 53 -15.11 -1.31 12.10
N PRO A 54 -15.15 -1.81 10.84
CA PRO A 54 -14.25 -1.21 9.91
C PRO A 54 -14.66 0.26 9.97
N SER A 55 -13.72 1.15 10.26
CA SER A 55 -13.89 2.53 9.81
C SER A 55 -14.01 2.44 8.30
N THR A 56 -15.21 2.13 7.82
CA THR A 56 -15.71 2.47 6.52
C THR A 56 -15.59 3.97 6.55
N VAL A 57 -14.41 4.46 6.18
CA VAL A 57 -14.29 5.72 5.48
C VAL A 57 -15.32 5.51 4.40
N GLN A 58 -16.50 6.07 4.62
CA GLN A 58 -17.52 6.16 3.61
C GLN A 58 -16.75 6.85 2.50
N SER A 59 -16.31 6.07 1.52
CA SER A 59 -15.91 6.61 0.23
C SER A 59 -17.20 7.29 -0.19
N GLU A 60 -17.31 8.59 0.14
CA GLU A 60 -18.30 9.49 -0.42
C GLU A 60 -18.42 9.04 -1.85
N ILE A 61 -19.62 8.60 -2.24
CA ILE A 61 -19.84 8.01 -3.54
C ILE A 61 -19.40 9.09 -4.54
N VAL A 62 -18.20 8.90 -5.08
CA VAL A 62 -17.65 9.82 -6.08
C VAL A 62 -18.33 9.42 -7.36
N ASP A 63 -19.28 10.24 -7.78
CA ASP A 63 -19.81 10.17 -9.12
C ASP A 63 -18.74 10.71 -10.07
N ILE A 64 -18.06 9.82 -10.79
CA ILE A 64 -17.10 10.20 -11.83
C ILE A 64 -17.90 10.34 -13.12
N PRO A 65 -18.09 11.57 -13.62
CA PRO A 65 -18.84 11.78 -14.84
C PRO A 65 -18.07 11.24 -16.06
N GLY A 66 -18.79 10.69 -17.03
CA GLY A 66 -18.23 10.31 -18.33
C GLY A 66 -17.48 8.97 -18.34
N LEU A 67 -16.62 8.79 -19.33
CA LEU A 67 -15.79 7.59 -19.48
C LEU A 67 -14.65 7.62 -18.46
N LEU A 68 -14.37 6.47 -17.83
CA LEU A 68 -13.43 6.40 -16.71
C LEU A 68 -11.99 6.70 -17.10
N ASP A 69 -11.55 6.21 -18.26
CA ASP A 69 -10.25 6.48 -18.86
C ASP A 69 -10.13 7.96 -19.23
N GLN A 70 -11.15 8.52 -19.88
CA GLN A 70 -11.19 9.95 -20.22
C GLN A 70 -11.14 10.84 -18.96
N ALA A 71 -11.80 10.45 -17.88
CA ALA A 71 -11.72 11.19 -16.61
C ALA A 71 -10.30 11.19 -16.03
N VAL A 72 -9.54 10.11 -16.19
CA VAL A 72 -8.11 10.05 -15.82
C VAL A 72 -7.28 11.01 -16.67
N GLU A 73 -7.58 11.14 -17.97
CA GLU A 73 -6.95 12.12 -18.85
C GLU A 73 -7.21 13.56 -18.40
N GLU A 74 -8.48 13.91 -18.20
CA GLU A 74 -8.87 15.27 -17.81
C GLU A 74 -8.31 15.67 -16.45
N TYR A 75 -8.30 14.73 -15.49
CA TYR A 75 -7.63 14.90 -14.22
C TYR A 75 -6.13 15.18 -14.41
N THR A 76 -5.48 14.42 -15.28
CA THR A 76 -4.05 14.57 -15.56
C THR A 76 -3.75 15.93 -16.18
N ASP A 77 -4.54 16.38 -17.15
CA ASP A 77 -4.39 17.69 -17.78
C ASP A 77 -4.59 18.83 -16.77
N TRP A 78 -5.61 18.72 -15.92
CA TRP A 78 -5.80 19.68 -14.83
C TRP A 78 -4.60 19.70 -13.88
N HIS A 79 -4.06 18.53 -13.52
CA HIS A 79 -2.91 18.46 -12.62
C HIS A 79 -1.63 19.04 -13.27
N LEU A 80 -1.43 18.82 -14.57
CA LEU A 80 -0.34 19.40 -15.35
C LEU A 80 -0.44 20.93 -15.47
N SER A 81 -1.66 21.49 -15.55
CA SER A 81 -1.87 22.94 -15.60
C SER A 81 -1.37 23.68 -14.35
N ARG A 82 -1.25 22.98 -13.22
CA ARG A 82 -0.86 23.52 -11.91
C ARG A 82 0.63 23.41 -11.61
N VAL A 83 1.41 22.84 -12.53
CA VAL A 83 2.81 22.50 -12.29
C VAL A 83 3.68 23.06 -13.42
N SER A 84 4.66 23.91 -13.10
CA SER A 84 5.59 24.45 -14.08
C SER A 84 6.84 23.59 -14.28
N ALA A 85 7.26 22.85 -13.24
CA ALA A 85 8.50 22.08 -13.27
C ALA A 85 8.38 20.82 -14.14
N GLU A 86 9.20 20.73 -15.20
CA GLU A 86 9.17 19.61 -16.16
C GLU A 86 9.43 18.25 -15.51
N GLY A 87 10.35 18.19 -14.54
CA GLY A 87 10.59 16.96 -13.79
C GLY A 87 9.36 16.48 -13.01
N PHE A 88 8.50 17.39 -12.56
CA PHE A 88 7.25 17.02 -11.89
C PHE A 88 6.20 16.62 -12.95
N LYS A 89 6.02 17.40 -14.02
CA LYS A 89 5.13 17.02 -15.14
C LYS A 89 5.42 15.62 -15.67
N ALA A 90 6.68 15.25 -15.84
CA ALA A 90 7.09 13.91 -16.28
C ALA A 90 6.64 12.81 -15.31
N ASN A 91 6.65 13.07 -14.00
CA ASN A 91 6.16 12.13 -12.99
C ASN A 91 4.63 12.03 -12.99
N ILE A 92 3.92 13.12 -13.27
CA ILE A 92 2.45 13.12 -13.41
C ILE A 92 2.04 12.28 -14.62
N LYS A 93 2.68 12.51 -15.78
CA LYS A 93 2.44 11.72 -17.00
C LYS A 93 2.70 10.23 -16.76
N LYS A 94 3.82 9.89 -16.12
CA LYS A 94 4.13 8.50 -15.75
C LYS A 94 3.05 7.89 -14.85
N ALA A 95 2.56 8.62 -13.84
CA ALA A 95 1.50 8.11 -12.96
C ALA A 95 0.19 7.87 -13.72
N ARG A 96 -0.15 8.73 -14.69
CA ARG A 96 -1.28 8.53 -15.61
C ARG A 96 -1.10 7.30 -16.48
N ASP A 97 0.06 7.12 -17.10
CA ASP A 97 0.34 5.95 -17.94
C ASP A 97 0.22 4.66 -17.13
N ILE A 98 0.83 4.61 -15.94
CA ILE A 98 0.69 3.48 -15.00
C ILE A 98 -0.78 3.21 -14.67
N SER A 99 -1.58 4.27 -14.44
CA SER A 99 -2.99 4.10 -14.08
C SER A 99 -3.78 3.48 -15.23
N LEU A 100 -3.62 3.98 -16.45
CA LEU A 100 -4.30 3.48 -17.63
C LEU A 100 -3.85 2.05 -18.00
N ASP A 101 -2.55 1.77 -17.92
CA ASP A 101 -1.99 0.43 -18.17
C ASP A 101 -2.50 -0.62 -17.18
N ASN A 102 -2.84 -0.20 -15.95
CA ASN A 102 -3.41 -1.06 -14.91
C ASN A 102 -4.94 -0.97 -14.83
N CYS A 103 -5.60 -0.31 -15.80
CA CYS A 103 -7.05 -0.10 -15.85
C CYS A 103 -7.62 0.55 -14.57
N LEU A 104 -6.87 1.46 -13.93
CA LEU A 104 -7.30 2.16 -12.73
C LEU A 104 -8.11 3.41 -13.08
N ASP A 105 -9.34 3.49 -12.56
CA ASP A 105 -10.14 4.71 -12.59
C ASP A 105 -9.81 5.67 -11.42
N LEU A 106 -10.33 6.90 -11.44
CA LEU A 106 -10.05 7.88 -10.39
C LEU A 106 -10.55 7.44 -8.99
N LYS A 107 -11.56 6.57 -8.91
CA LYS A 107 -12.07 6.06 -7.63
C LYS A 107 -11.08 5.07 -7.03
N GLN A 108 -10.50 4.20 -7.85
CA GLN A 108 -9.45 3.27 -7.46
C GLN A 108 -8.15 4.00 -7.14
N ILE A 109 -7.72 4.96 -7.98
CA ILE A 109 -6.51 5.76 -7.73
C ILE A 109 -6.63 6.51 -6.40
N ARG A 110 -7.80 7.09 -6.09
CA ARG A 110 -8.04 7.80 -4.81
C ARG A 110 -7.90 6.88 -3.59
N GLY A 111 -8.26 5.60 -3.73
CA GLY A 111 -8.14 4.59 -2.69
C GLY A 111 -6.76 3.92 -2.62
N GLU A 112 -5.91 4.13 -3.62
CA GLU A 112 -4.62 3.46 -3.73
C GLU A 112 -3.57 4.11 -2.82
N ASN A 113 -2.63 3.29 -2.33
CA ASN A 113 -1.47 3.79 -1.60
C ASN A 113 -0.48 4.42 -2.59
N PRO A 114 -0.01 5.66 -2.38
CA PRO A 114 1.02 6.30 -3.21
C PRO A 114 2.26 5.43 -3.48
N ASP A 115 2.61 4.52 -2.57
CA ASP A 115 3.72 3.59 -2.73
C ASP A 115 3.57 2.65 -3.94
N PHE A 116 2.34 2.40 -4.41
CA PHE A 116 2.07 1.70 -5.67
C PHE A 116 2.80 2.37 -6.84
N PHE A 117 2.60 3.68 -7.01
CA PHE A 117 3.26 4.46 -8.07
C PHE A 117 4.75 4.62 -7.83
N VAL A 118 5.18 4.71 -6.56
CA VAL A 118 6.61 4.82 -6.22
C VAL A 118 7.38 3.58 -6.62
N LYS A 119 6.84 2.38 -6.37
CA LYS A 119 7.43 1.11 -6.81
C LYS A 119 7.57 1.01 -8.32
N GLN A 120 6.75 1.76 -9.07
CA GLN A 120 6.80 1.87 -10.52
C GLN A 120 7.62 3.07 -11.03
N GLY A 121 8.37 3.72 -10.14
CA GLY A 121 9.34 4.75 -10.50
C GLY A 121 8.79 6.16 -10.63
N VAL A 122 7.64 6.45 -10.01
CA VAL A 122 7.15 7.81 -9.76
C VAL A 122 7.79 8.35 -8.47
N LYS A 123 8.24 9.62 -8.47
CA LYS A 123 8.78 10.25 -7.26
C LYS A 123 7.71 10.34 -6.16
N ILE A 124 8.08 10.05 -4.91
CA ILE A 124 7.17 9.96 -3.76
C ILE A 124 6.22 11.14 -3.59
N VAL A 125 6.71 12.37 -3.74
CA VAL A 125 5.87 13.57 -3.58
C VAL A 125 4.87 13.70 -4.74
N ALA A 126 5.28 13.34 -5.96
CA ALA A 126 4.39 13.36 -7.12
C ALA A 126 3.29 12.28 -6.98
N ALA A 127 3.66 11.07 -6.56
CA ALA A 127 2.71 9.99 -6.29
C ALA A 127 1.68 10.36 -5.22
N ARG A 128 2.14 10.92 -4.09
CA ARG A 128 1.23 11.37 -3.01
C ARG A 128 0.22 12.39 -3.50
N ARG A 129 0.67 13.39 -4.26
CA ARG A 129 -0.20 14.42 -4.85
C ARG A 129 -1.15 13.86 -5.90
N PHE A 130 -0.68 12.95 -6.74
CA PHE A 130 -1.51 12.31 -7.76
C PHE A 130 -2.70 11.55 -7.16
N VAL A 131 -2.53 10.94 -5.99
CA VAL A 131 -3.66 10.30 -5.26
C VAL A 131 -4.52 11.35 -4.55
N SER A 132 -3.91 12.26 -3.79
CA SER A 132 -4.66 13.18 -2.92
C SER A 132 -5.46 14.24 -3.67
N ASP A 133 -4.93 14.72 -4.81
CA ASP A 133 -5.49 15.87 -5.52
C ASP A 133 -6.74 15.50 -6.34
N ILE A 134 -7.10 14.21 -6.44
CA ILE A 134 -8.36 13.78 -7.06
C ILE A 134 -9.55 14.41 -6.36
N SER A 135 -9.54 14.47 -5.03
CA SER A 135 -10.62 15.10 -4.26
C SER A 135 -10.72 16.61 -4.52
N LEU A 136 -9.60 17.26 -4.86
CA LEU A 136 -9.57 18.67 -5.20
C LEU A 136 -10.06 18.90 -6.63
N TRP A 137 -9.69 18.03 -7.57
CA TRP A 137 -10.18 18.07 -8.95
C TRP A 137 -11.70 17.88 -9.03
N LEU A 138 -12.26 16.91 -8.31
CA LEU A 138 -13.71 16.68 -8.28
C LEU A 138 -14.48 17.93 -7.80
N LYS A 139 -13.97 18.62 -6.78
CA LYS A 139 -14.53 19.89 -6.31
C LYS A 139 -14.43 20.99 -7.36
N HIS A 140 -13.32 21.04 -8.11
CA HIS A 140 -13.14 21.98 -9.21
C HIS A 140 -14.15 21.72 -10.35
N CYS A 141 -14.37 20.45 -10.71
CA CYS A 141 -15.37 20.07 -11.71
C CYS A 141 -16.79 20.47 -11.30
N GLU A 142 -17.15 20.29 -10.03
CA GLU A 142 -18.46 20.68 -9.50
C GLU A 142 -18.67 22.19 -9.57
N GLN A 143 -17.67 22.99 -9.18
CA GLN A 143 -17.73 24.45 -9.25
C GLN A 143 -17.87 24.95 -10.69
N ASN A 144 -17.14 24.36 -11.63
CA ASN A 144 -17.21 24.76 -13.04
C ASN A 144 -18.58 24.44 -13.67
N LYS A 145 -19.24 23.36 -13.25
CA LYS A 145 -20.61 23.04 -13.67
C LYS A 145 -21.62 24.08 -13.20
N GLN A 146 -21.44 24.64 -12.00
CA GLN A 146 -22.34 25.66 -11.45
C GLN A 146 -22.15 27.03 -12.13
N SER A 147 -20.93 27.39 -12.54
CA SER A 147 -20.66 28.66 -13.22
C SER A 147 -21.10 28.72 -14.69
N GLY A 148 -21.29 27.57 -15.35
CA GLY A 148 -21.72 27.50 -16.76
C GLY A 148 -23.23 27.60 -17.00
N ASN A 149 -24.04 27.75 -15.94
CA ASN A 149 -25.51 27.76 -16.00
C ASN A 149 -26.15 29.15 -15.84
N HIS A 150 -25.40 30.25 -16.09
CA HIS A 150 -25.89 31.63 -16.00
C HIS A 150 -25.82 32.38 -17.32
#